data_AF-A0A517VYZ1-F1
#
_entry.id   AF-A0A517VYZ1-F1
#
_cell.length_a   1.000
_cell.length_b   1.000
_cell.length_c   1.000
_cell.angle_alpha   90.00
_cell.angle_beta   90.00
_cell.angle_gamma   90.00
#
_symmetry.space_group_name_H-M   'P 1'
#
loop_
_entity.id
_entity.type
_entity.pdbx_description
1 polymer ?
#
loop_
_entity_poly.entity_id
_entity_poly.type
_entity_poly.pdbx_seq_one_letter_code
_entity_poly.pdbx_strand_id
1 'polypeptide(L)'
;MSMQQEIADWDGKSADDIHLIYSRYYHAPAFISEALSLIKQVPYQKGATWLLKKHLEDKGHLTLQEIGSIYRTLPKLEHWESKLHILQSMPLMPIRKSKVKVVESFLRNCLADQNKFVRAWAYNGFYVLAKQYPEYQAEVDQLLDQAMQNEAASVKARIRNILKQS
;
A
#
# COMPACT_ATOMS: atom_id res chain seq x y z
N MET A 1 -1.91 -6.56 26.95
CA MET A 1 -1.75 -7.32 25.70
C MET A 1 -0.70 -6.63 24.84
N SER A 2 -0.06 -7.35 23.91
CA SER A 2 0.86 -6.76 22.92
C SER A 2 0.11 -6.44 21.62
N MET A 3 0.64 -5.52 20.80
CA MET A 3 0.06 -5.20 19.50
C MET A 3 0.00 -6.43 18.60
N GLN A 4 1.04 -7.29 18.64
CA GLN A 4 1.03 -8.58 17.96
C GLN A 4 -0.17 -9.46 18.33
N GLN A 5 -0.47 -9.60 19.62
CA GLN A 5 -1.58 -10.44 20.09
C GLN A 5 -2.92 -9.88 19.62
N GLU A 6 -3.12 -8.57 19.75
CA GLU A 6 -4.38 -7.93 19.32
C GLU A 6 -4.58 -8.01 17.81
N ILE A 7 -3.52 -7.88 17.01
CA ILE A 7 -3.59 -8.11 15.56
C ILE A 7 -3.94 -9.57 15.24
N ALA A 8 -3.40 -10.52 16.02
CA ALA A 8 -3.69 -11.94 15.84
C ALA A 8 -5.17 -12.27 16.11
N ASP A 9 -5.75 -11.60 17.11
CA ASP A 9 -7.14 -11.80 17.54
C ASP A 9 -8.13 -11.03 16.65
N TRP A 10 -7.67 -10.10 15.82
CA TRP A 10 -8.50 -9.34 14.90
C TRP A 10 -8.95 -10.18 13.70
N ASP A 11 -10.27 -10.25 13.48
CA ASP A 11 -10.89 -11.08 12.44
C ASP A 11 -10.72 -10.55 11.01
N GLY A 12 -10.15 -9.36 10.85
CA GLY A 12 -9.94 -8.70 9.56
C GLY A 12 -11.17 -8.01 9.00
N LYS A 13 -12.27 -7.88 9.75
CA LYS A 13 -13.56 -7.34 9.27
C LYS A 13 -13.95 -6.03 9.95
N SER A 14 -13.81 -5.97 11.28
CA SER A 14 -14.20 -4.77 12.04
C SER A 14 -13.16 -3.67 11.89
N ALA A 15 -13.53 -2.58 11.21
CA ALA A 15 -12.69 -1.38 11.15
C ALA A 15 -12.52 -0.78 12.55
N ASP A 16 -13.58 -0.76 13.36
CA ASP A 16 -13.56 -0.19 14.69
C ASP A 16 -12.56 -0.92 15.61
N ASP A 17 -12.49 -2.25 15.53
CA ASP A 17 -11.57 -3.04 16.37
C ASP A 17 -10.10 -2.72 16.05
N ILE A 18 -9.73 -2.68 14.78
CA ILE A 18 -8.35 -2.34 14.38
C ILE A 18 -8.04 -0.84 14.59
N HIS A 19 -9.04 0.03 14.54
CA HIS A 19 -8.92 1.43 14.98
C HIS A 19 -8.58 1.52 16.47
N LEU A 20 -9.22 0.72 17.33
CA LEU A 20 -8.92 0.69 18.76
C LEU A 20 -7.48 0.22 19.03
N ILE A 21 -7.01 -0.78 18.28
CA ILE A 21 -5.60 -1.22 18.33
C ILE A 21 -4.69 -0.04 17.96
N TYR A 22 -4.96 0.66 16.87
CA TYR A 22 -4.18 1.83 16.48
C TYR A 22 -4.13 2.90 17.57
N SER A 23 -5.29 3.32 18.09
CA SER A 23 -5.39 4.34 19.14
C SER A 23 -4.62 3.98 20.40
N ARG A 24 -4.48 2.68 20.71
CA ARG A 24 -3.74 2.20 21.88
C ARG A 24 -2.22 2.27 21.71
N TYR A 25 -1.72 2.02 20.50
CA TYR A 25 -0.28 1.81 20.27
C TYR A 25 0.42 2.93 19.50
N TYR A 26 -0.27 3.79 18.76
CA TYR A 26 0.39 4.69 17.80
C TYR A 26 1.36 5.72 18.40
N HIS A 27 1.18 6.09 19.67
CA HIS A 27 2.10 6.97 20.41
C HIS A 27 3.31 6.26 21.01
N ALA A 28 3.32 4.92 21.00
CA ALA A 28 4.43 4.16 21.55
C ALA A 28 5.68 4.37 20.69
N PRO A 29 6.86 4.65 21.26
CA PRO A 29 8.10 4.83 20.50
C PRO A 29 8.46 3.64 19.60
N ALA A 30 8.03 2.43 19.99
CA ALA A 30 8.27 1.19 19.25
C ALA A 30 7.20 0.86 18.21
N PHE A 31 6.14 1.66 18.07
CA PHE A 31 4.99 1.35 17.19
C PHE A 31 5.41 1.02 15.76
N ILE A 32 6.21 1.90 15.14
CA ILE A 32 6.64 1.72 13.75
C ILE A 32 7.57 0.51 13.61
N SER A 33 8.55 0.35 14.51
CA SER A 33 9.50 -0.76 14.44
C SER A 33 8.80 -2.11 14.66
N GLU A 34 7.82 -2.17 15.56
CA GLU A 34 6.99 -3.36 15.78
C GLU A 34 6.10 -3.66 14.55
N ALA A 35 5.40 -2.67 14.00
CA ALA A 35 4.58 -2.84 12.80
C ALA A 35 5.43 -3.34 11.61
N LEU A 36 6.62 -2.79 11.41
CA LEU A 36 7.56 -3.25 10.37
C LEU A 36 8.08 -4.67 10.61
N SER A 37 8.21 -5.10 11.86
CA SER A 37 8.54 -6.49 12.21
C SER A 37 7.38 -7.43 11.86
N LEU A 38 6.15 -7.03 12.19
CA LEU A 38 4.94 -7.82 11.98
C LEU A 38 4.56 -7.97 10.50
N ILE A 39 4.79 -6.97 9.64
CA ILE A 39 4.55 -7.09 8.18
C ILE A 39 5.36 -8.23 7.54
N LYS A 40 6.49 -8.61 8.13
CA LYS A 40 7.31 -9.71 7.61
C LYS A 40 6.71 -11.09 7.90
N GLN A 41 5.68 -11.16 8.73
CA GLN A 41 5.05 -12.39 9.20
C GLN A 41 3.64 -12.50 8.65
N VAL A 42 3.38 -13.52 7.83
CA VAL A 42 2.11 -13.70 7.09
C VAL A 42 0.85 -13.55 7.96
N PRO A 43 0.77 -14.09 9.19
CA PRO A 43 -0.44 -13.96 10.02
C PRO A 43 -0.77 -12.50 10.38
N TYR A 44 0.23 -11.63 10.45
CA TYR A 44 0.09 -10.26 10.96
C TYR A 44 0.09 -9.21 9.85
N GLN A 45 0.35 -9.61 8.60
CA GLN A 45 0.46 -8.71 7.47
C GLN A 45 -0.74 -7.79 7.30
N LYS A 46 -1.97 -8.31 7.45
CA LYS A 46 -3.20 -7.51 7.24
C LYS A 46 -3.31 -6.38 8.25
N GLY A 47 -3.23 -6.71 9.54
CA GLY A 47 -3.32 -5.72 10.61
C GLY A 47 -2.14 -4.75 10.60
N ALA A 48 -0.92 -5.25 10.44
CA ALA A 48 0.26 -4.40 10.49
C ALA A 48 0.33 -3.39 9.32
N THR A 49 -0.04 -3.77 8.08
CA THR A 49 -0.11 -2.80 6.98
C THR A 49 -1.29 -1.85 7.14
N TRP A 50 -2.40 -2.29 7.72
CA TRP A 50 -3.54 -1.41 8.02
C TRP A 50 -3.14 -0.31 9.01
N LEU A 51 -2.44 -0.68 10.09
CA LEU A 51 -1.95 0.26 11.10
C LEU A 51 -0.99 1.30 10.51
N LEU A 52 -0.06 0.87 9.65
CA LEU A 52 0.85 1.81 8.97
C LEU A 52 0.11 2.73 8.01
N LYS A 53 -0.86 2.22 7.25
CA LYS A 53 -1.71 3.06 6.39
C LYS A 53 -2.42 4.12 7.23
N LYS A 54 -3.06 3.71 8.32
CA LYS A 54 -3.78 4.61 9.21
C LYS A 54 -2.85 5.67 9.81
N HIS A 55 -1.65 5.27 10.22
CA HIS A 55 -0.62 6.19 10.71
C HIS A 55 -0.30 7.30 9.69
N LEU A 56 -0.07 6.93 8.43
CA LEU A 56 0.22 7.89 7.36
C LEU A 56 -0.98 8.80 7.06
N GLU A 57 -2.21 8.25 7.08
CA GLU A 57 -3.45 9.04 6.90
C GLU A 57 -3.63 10.09 8.01
N ASP A 58 -3.27 9.74 9.25
CA ASP A 58 -3.31 10.61 10.43
C ASP A 58 -2.09 11.54 10.56
N LYS A 59 -1.41 11.83 9.43
CA LYS A 59 -0.23 12.72 9.37
C LYS A 59 0.98 12.22 10.14
N GLY A 60 1.02 10.93 10.48
CA GLY A 60 2.22 10.23 10.88
C GLY A 60 3.24 10.18 9.75
N HIS A 61 4.52 10.09 10.10
CA HIS A 61 5.61 10.13 9.15
C HIS A 61 6.49 8.89 9.30
N LEU A 62 6.99 8.39 8.18
CA LEU A 62 7.99 7.35 8.13
C LEU A 62 9.30 7.93 7.62
N THR A 63 10.40 7.52 8.23
CA THR A 63 11.73 7.80 7.69
C THR A 63 11.94 7.07 6.37
N LEU A 64 12.88 7.56 5.55
CA LEU A 64 13.22 6.91 4.29
C LEU A 64 13.81 5.49 4.47
N GLN A 65 14.35 5.18 5.65
CA GLN A 65 14.83 3.83 5.98
C GLN A 65 13.66 2.88 6.27
N GLU A 66 12.64 3.35 6.97
CA GLU A 66 11.42 2.60 7.26
C GLU A 66 10.64 2.34 5.98
N ILE A 67 10.44 3.36 5.14
CA ILE A 67 9.83 3.20 3.80
C ILE A 67 10.62 2.19 2.97
N GLY A 68 11.95 2.29 2.97
CA GLY A 68 12.81 1.32 2.29
C GLY A 68 12.67 -0.11 2.83
N SER A 69 12.29 -0.28 4.10
CA SER A 69 12.00 -1.57 4.73
C SER A 69 10.65 -2.12 4.28
N ILE A 70 9.62 -1.27 4.18
CA ILE A 70 8.31 -1.64 3.62
C ILE A 70 8.49 -2.10 2.17
N TYR A 71 9.22 -1.35 1.34
CA TYR A 71 9.41 -1.75 -0.06
C TYR A 71 10.18 -3.07 -0.24
N ARG A 72 10.93 -3.53 0.76
CA ARG A 72 11.55 -4.87 0.75
C ARG A 72 10.56 -6.00 1.03
N THR A 73 9.41 -5.73 1.63
CA THR A 73 8.42 -6.76 1.94
C THR A 73 7.42 -6.99 0.80
N LEU A 74 7.33 -6.09 -0.19
CA LEU A 74 6.36 -6.18 -1.29
C LEU A 74 6.25 -7.56 -1.95
N PRO A 75 7.36 -8.24 -2.31
CA PRO A 75 7.27 -9.55 -2.97
C PRO A 75 6.73 -10.67 -2.08
N LYS A 76 6.61 -10.42 -0.77
CA LYS A 76 6.21 -11.39 0.26
C LYS A 76 4.83 -11.12 0.84
N LEU A 77 4.10 -10.12 0.32
CA LEU A 77 2.73 -9.84 0.75
C LEU A 77 1.78 -10.86 0.13
N GLU A 78 1.18 -11.71 0.96
CA GLU A 78 0.30 -12.79 0.51
C GLU A 78 -1.16 -12.34 0.40
N HIS A 79 -1.62 -11.55 1.36
CA HIS A 79 -3.02 -11.11 1.43
C HIS A 79 -3.29 -9.90 0.53
N TRP A 80 -4.40 -9.93 -0.20
CA TRP A 80 -4.77 -8.82 -1.09
C TRP A 80 -5.04 -7.53 -0.31
N GLU A 81 -5.56 -7.62 0.91
CA GLU A 81 -5.77 -6.48 1.81
C GLU A 81 -4.43 -5.82 2.13
N SER A 82 -3.40 -6.62 2.41
CA SER A 82 -2.06 -6.10 2.71
C SER A 82 -1.46 -5.36 1.52
N LYS A 83 -1.60 -5.91 0.30
CA LYS A 83 -1.19 -5.23 -0.94
C LYS A 83 -1.96 -3.91 -1.10
N LEU A 84 -3.28 -3.95 -0.92
CA LEU A 84 -4.14 -2.78 -1.05
C LEU A 84 -3.75 -1.65 -0.09
N HIS A 85 -3.51 -1.97 1.19
CA HIS A 85 -3.09 -0.97 2.19
C HIS A 85 -1.79 -0.29 1.77
N ILE A 86 -0.80 -1.06 1.30
CA ILE A 86 0.47 -0.50 0.84
C ILE A 86 0.29 0.37 -0.41
N LEU A 87 -0.49 -0.08 -1.40
CA LEU A 87 -0.78 0.71 -2.61
C LEU A 87 -1.47 2.04 -2.27
N GLN A 88 -2.37 2.05 -1.28
CA GLN A 88 -3.04 3.25 -0.79
C GLN A 88 -2.09 4.23 -0.09
N SER A 89 -1.06 3.71 0.56
CA SER A 89 -0.05 4.50 1.26
C SER A 89 1.06 5.05 0.35
N MET A 90 1.21 4.53 -0.88
CA MET A 90 2.31 4.93 -1.79
C MET A 90 2.43 6.44 -2.04
N PRO A 91 1.35 7.24 -2.20
CA PRO A 91 1.47 8.69 -2.37
C PRO A 91 2.20 9.41 -1.22
N LEU A 92 2.25 8.79 -0.04
CA LEU A 92 2.90 9.32 1.17
C LEU A 92 4.29 8.67 1.41
N MET A 93 4.74 7.78 0.53
CA MET A 93 5.97 7.02 0.67
C MET A 93 6.90 7.24 -0.54
N PRO A 94 7.83 8.21 -0.51
CA PRO A 94 8.78 8.43 -1.61
C PRO A 94 9.55 7.16 -2.01
N ILE A 95 9.62 6.91 -3.32
CA ILE A 95 10.25 5.71 -3.88
C ILE A 95 11.71 6.04 -4.17
N ARG A 96 12.67 5.50 -3.41
CA ARG A 96 14.10 5.69 -3.72
C ARG A 96 14.47 4.99 -5.03
N LYS A 97 15.49 5.51 -5.75
CA LYS A 97 15.96 4.92 -7.02
C LYS A 97 16.31 3.44 -6.89
N SER A 98 16.91 3.03 -5.76
CA SER A 98 17.23 1.64 -5.45
C SER A 98 16.02 0.73 -5.18
N LYS A 99 14.81 1.29 -5.12
CA LYS A 99 13.54 0.59 -4.91
C LYS A 99 12.62 0.62 -6.12
N VAL A 100 12.93 1.39 -7.15
CA VAL A 100 12.12 1.48 -8.38
C VAL A 100 11.78 0.10 -8.95
N LYS A 101 12.78 -0.77 -9.13
CA LYS A 101 12.56 -2.09 -9.74
C LYS A 101 11.70 -3.03 -8.91
N VAL A 102 11.83 -3.02 -7.58
CA VAL A 102 10.96 -3.84 -6.72
C VAL A 102 9.53 -3.30 -6.69
N VAL A 103 9.37 -1.97 -6.70
CA VAL A 103 8.05 -1.33 -6.77
C VAL A 103 7.39 -1.61 -8.12
N GLU A 104 8.09 -1.40 -9.23
CA GLU A 104 7.61 -1.68 -10.59
C GLU A 104 7.12 -3.14 -10.71
N SER A 105 7.95 -4.12 -10.31
CA SER A 105 7.58 -5.55 -10.35
C SER A 105 6.34 -5.85 -9.50
N PHE A 106 6.26 -5.27 -8.29
CA PHE A 106 5.08 -5.40 -7.44
C PHE A 106 3.82 -4.82 -8.10
N LEU A 107 3.91 -3.63 -8.69
CA LEU A 107 2.78 -2.99 -9.37
C LEU A 107 2.29 -3.82 -10.57
N ARG A 108 3.20 -4.37 -11.37
CA ARG A 108 2.85 -5.29 -12.48
C ARG A 108 2.08 -6.51 -11.98
N ASN A 109 2.55 -7.12 -10.89
CA ASN A 109 1.86 -8.26 -10.27
C ASN A 109 0.47 -7.86 -9.75
N CYS A 110 0.34 -6.68 -9.15
CA CYS A 110 -0.94 -6.17 -8.65
C CYS A 110 -1.94 -5.85 -9.77
N LEU A 111 -1.49 -5.49 -10.98
CA LEU A 111 -2.38 -5.33 -12.14
C LEU A 111 -3.01 -6.65 -12.62
N ALA A 112 -2.39 -7.79 -12.30
CA ALA A 112 -2.94 -9.12 -12.61
C ALA A 112 -3.75 -9.73 -11.45
N ASP A 113 -3.94 -9.00 -10.34
CA ASP A 113 -4.62 -9.53 -9.16
C ASP A 113 -6.12 -9.73 -9.41
N GLN A 114 -6.69 -10.81 -8.87
CA GLN A 114 -8.13 -11.10 -8.98
C GLN A 114 -8.97 -10.01 -8.30
N ASN A 115 -8.43 -9.39 -7.25
CA ASN A 115 -9.11 -8.33 -6.53
C ASN A 115 -9.08 -7.01 -7.31
N LYS A 116 -10.26 -6.54 -7.74
CA LYS A 116 -10.41 -5.29 -8.51
C LYS A 116 -9.92 -4.04 -7.76
N PHE A 117 -9.94 -4.01 -6.42
CA PHE A 117 -9.44 -2.87 -5.67
C PHE A 117 -7.91 -2.82 -5.68
N VAL A 118 -7.24 -3.97 -5.64
CA VAL A 118 -5.79 -4.06 -5.81
C VAL A 118 -5.40 -3.55 -7.19
N ARG A 119 -6.07 -4.02 -8.26
CA ARG A 119 -5.81 -3.50 -9.62
C ARG A 119 -6.03 -1.99 -9.74
N ALA A 120 -7.17 -1.50 -9.22
CA ALA A 120 -7.48 -0.07 -9.24
C ALA A 120 -6.39 0.80 -8.59
N TRP A 121 -5.84 0.36 -7.47
CA TRP A 121 -4.78 1.08 -6.77
C TRP A 121 -3.38 0.82 -7.33
N ALA A 122 -3.16 -0.26 -8.06
CA ALA A 122 -1.93 -0.51 -8.79
C ALA A 122 -1.71 0.54 -9.91
N TYR A 123 -2.78 0.93 -10.62
CA TYR A 123 -2.71 2.05 -11.57
C TYR A 123 -2.28 3.36 -10.89
N ASN A 124 -2.78 3.64 -9.67
CA ASN A 124 -2.33 4.79 -8.89
C ASN A 124 -0.87 4.68 -8.49
N GLY A 125 -0.41 3.48 -8.09
CA GLY A 125 0.99 3.25 -7.79
C GLY A 125 1.92 3.49 -8.99
N PHE A 126 1.50 3.09 -10.19
CA PHE A 126 2.22 3.41 -11.44
C PHE A 126 2.26 4.90 -11.72
N TYR A 127 1.16 5.61 -11.54
CA TYR A 127 1.12 7.07 -11.65
C TYR A 127 2.07 7.76 -10.66
N VAL A 128 2.08 7.33 -9.39
CA VAL A 128 3.03 7.82 -8.38
C VAL A 128 4.47 7.55 -8.81
N LEU A 129 4.75 6.37 -9.36
CA LEU A 129 6.08 6.03 -9.87
C LEU A 129 6.49 6.96 -11.03
N ALA A 130 5.64 7.15 -12.04
CA ALA A 130 5.92 8.01 -13.19
C ALA A 130 6.09 9.48 -12.82
N LYS A 131 5.33 9.98 -11.84
CA LYS A 131 5.49 11.34 -11.31
C LYS A 131 6.87 11.58 -10.71
N GLN A 132 7.47 10.56 -10.11
CA GLN A 132 8.83 10.65 -9.55
C GLN A 132 9.93 10.28 -10.57
N TYR A 133 9.59 9.45 -11.56
CA TYR A 133 10.49 8.90 -12.57
C TYR A 133 9.87 9.04 -13.97
N PRO A 134 10.05 10.19 -14.64
CA PRO A 134 9.39 10.52 -15.91
C PRO A 134 9.63 9.52 -17.04
N GLU A 135 10.68 8.69 -16.96
CA GLU A 135 10.93 7.61 -17.92
C GLU A 135 9.79 6.57 -17.99
N TYR A 136 8.94 6.49 -16.96
CA TYR A 136 7.77 5.60 -16.95
C TYR A 136 6.49 6.27 -17.51
N GLN A 137 6.49 7.59 -17.76
CA GLN A 137 5.26 8.33 -18.08
C GLN A 137 4.54 7.77 -19.31
N ALA A 138 5.28 7.57 -20.41
CA ALA A 138 4.70 7.07 -21.67
C ALA A 138 4.07 5.68 -21.51
N GLU A 139 4.69 4.80 -20.71
CA GLU A 139 4.11 3.48 -20.42
C GLU A 139 2.86 3.62 -19.55
N VAL A 140 2.89 4.47 -18.53
CA VAL A 140 1.75 4.66 -17.62
C VAL A 140 0.55 5.24 -18.36
N ASP A 141 0.74 6.20 -19.26
CA ASP A 141 -0.34 6.76 -20.07
C ASP A 141 -1.03 5.66 -20.90
N GLN A 142 -0.24 4.81 -21.57
CA GLN A 142 -0.77 3.66 -22.32
C GLN A 142 -1.52 2.67 -21.42
N LEU A 143 -0.98 2.36 -20.24
CA LEU A 143 -1.63 1.47 -19.27
C LEU A 143 -2.98 2.03 -18.80
N LEU A 144 -3.05 3.34 -18.51
CA LEU A 144 -4.28 3.99 -18.07
C LEU A 144 -5.34 4.03 -19.18
N ASP A 145 -4.93 4.34 -20.41
CA ASP A 145 -5.84 4.35 -21.58
C ASP A 145 -6.42 2.95 -21.86
N GLN A 146 -5.58 1.91 -21.86
CA GLN A 146 -6.04 0.53 -22.05
C GLN A 146 -6.99 0.09 -20.93
N ALA A 147 -6.70 0.47 -19.69
CA ALA A 147 -7.56 0.16 -18.55
C ALA A 147 -8.92 0.88 -18.64
N MET A 148 -8.94 2.11 -19.15
CA MET A 148 -10.19 2.86 -19.40
C MET A 148 -11.10 2.20 -20.44
N GLN A 149 -10.58 1.30 -21.27
CA GLN A 149 -11.36 0.49 -22.21
C GLN A 149 -11.78 -0.85 -21.58
N ASN A 150 -10.86 -1.55 -20.92
CA ASN A 150 -11.04 -2.98 -20.58
C ASN A 150 -11.48 -3.27 -19.13
N GLU A 151 -11.26 -2.37 -18.18
CA GLU A 151 -11.48 -2.67 -16.76
C GLU A 151 -12.93 -2.49 -16.28
N ALA A 152 -13.20 -2.97 -15.06
CA ALA A 152 -14.50 -2.77 -14.42
C ALA A 152 -14.78 -1.27 -14.14
N ALA A 153 -16.07 -0.88 -14.10
CA ALA A 153 -16.47 0.51 -13.89
C ALA A 153 -15.87 1.15 -12.62
N SER A 154 -15.73 0.40 -11.53
CA SER A 154 -15.13 0.86 -10.28
C SER A 154 -13.63 1.19 -10.43
N VAL A 155 -12.91 0.44 -11.27
CA VAL A 155 -11.49 0.68 -11.58
C VAL A 155 -11.36 1.92 -12.46
N LYS A 156 -12.19 2.04 -13.50
CA LYS A 156 -12.25 3.21 -14.37
C LYS A 156 -12.54 4.50 -13.60
N ALA A 157 -13.44 4.44 -12.61
CA ALA A 157 -13.73 5.58 -11.73
C ALA A 157 -12.49 6.03 -10.95
N ARG A 158 -11.67 5.09 -10.45
CA ARG A 158 -10.39 5.41 -9.80
C ARG A 158 -9.42 6.04 -10.78
N ILE A 159 -9.28 5.50 -11.99
CA ILE A 159 -8.39 6.06 -13.03
C ILE A 159 -8.74 7.50 -13.37
N ARG A 160 -10.03 7.82 -13.53
CA ARG A 160 -10.47 9.21 -13.72
C ARG A 160 -10.05 10.13 -12.58
N ASN A 161 -10.05 9.65 -11.33
CA ASN A 161 -9.58 10.44 -10.19
C ASN A 161 -8.05 10.65 -10.20
N ILE A 162 -7.28 9.71 -10.76
CA ILE A 162 -5.84 9.86 -10.97
C ILE A 162 -5.59 10.97 -12.01
N LEU A 163 -6.27 10.89 -13.15
CA LEU A 163 -6.11 11.85 -14.25
C LEU A 163 -6.51 13.29 -13.85
N LYS A 164 -7.46 13.45 -12.92
CA LYS A 164 -7.83 14.76 -12.35
C LYS A 164 -6.77 15.37 -11.43
N GLN A 165 -5.83 14.59 -10.92
CA GLN A 165 -4.73 15.05 -10.05
C GLN A 165 -3.48 15.48 -10.85
N SER A 166 -3.53 15.33 -12.18
CA SER A 166 -2.44 15.64 -13.10
C SER A 166 -2.46 17.11 -13.50
#